data_AF-A0A7S2LTE4-F1
#
_entry.id   AF-A0A7S2LTE4-F1
#
_cell.length_a   1.000
_cell.length_b   1.000
_cell.length_c   1.000
_cell.angle_alpha   90.00
_cell.angle_beta   90.00
_cell.angle_gamma   90.00
#
_symmetry.space_group_name_H-M   'P 1'
#
loop_
_entity.id
_entity.type
_entity.pdbx_description
1 polymer ?
#
loop_
_entity_poly.entity_id
_entity_poly.type
_entity_poly.pdbx_seq_one_letter_code
_entity_poly.pdbx_strand_id
1 'polypeptide(L)'
;MAAVGGWEIRPSKLGDALRNAQILDYDMVRQLKDEMNRVKVFRGYYDPRFIGSSQHATATHILSKKEAPNCSEALKTIRADIRYFKWRNGVVGHTTVIWSASVEPNCELVYEGKLETAKDLLDAIEMSEEERGGPLSPSLIYATAAILEGCSFVNGGSQNTMCGGLEELARQQMGVYCLGTDFKAGQTKFKTAAVEYIRTMGLTPKVIASSNHLGNNDMRNLATADKARHAKLRVKHDIFAAWE
;
A
#
# COMPACT_ATOMS: atom_id res chain seq x y z
N MET A 1 2.71 2.92 -24.82
CA MET A 1 2.17 3.94 -23.88
C MET A 1 1.76 3.20 -22.61
N ALA A 2 2.09 3.70 -21.42
CA ALA A 2 1.66 3.08 -20.16
C ALA A 2 0.28 3.60 -19.76
N ALA A 3 -0.66 2.70 -19.46
CA ALA A 3 -1.95 3.08 -18.88
C ALA A 3 -1.80 3.17 -17.36
N VAL A 4 -2.34 4.23 -16.76
CA VAL A 4 -2.32 4.44 -15.30
C VAL A 4 -3.75 4.62 -14.79
N GLY A 5 -4.07 3.93 -13.71
CA GLY A 5 -5.36 3.99 -13.03
C GLY A 5 -5.22 3.45 -11.61
N GLY A 6 -6.32 3.37 -10.87
CA GLY A 6 -6.30 2.84 -9.52
C GLY A 6 -7.56 3.13 -8.72
N TRP A 7 -7.42 3.02 -7.40
CA TRP A 7 -8.48 3.20 -6.42
C TRP A 7 -8.12 4.34 -5.47
N GLU A 8 -9.13 5.03 -4.96
CA GLU A 8 -8.98 6.06 -3.94
C GLU A 8 -10.24 6.05 -3.06
N ILE A 9 -10.07 6.28 -1.76
CA ILE A 9 -11.19 6.33 -0.81
C ILE A 9 -11.80 7.72 -0.72
N ARG A 10 -11.12 8.74 -1.24
CA ARG A 10 -11.59 10.13 -1.33
C ARG A 10 -12.24 10.43 -2.68
N PRO A 11 -13.27 11.30 -2.73
CA PRO A 11 -13.99 11.61 -3.97
C PRO A 11 -13.29 12.65 -4.85
N SER A 12 -12.16 13.20 -4.40
CA SER A 12 -11.43 14.22 -5.13
C SER A 12 -10.95 13.69 -6.47
N LYS A 13 -11.28 14.40 -7.55
CA LYS A 13 -10.75 14.11 -8.88
C LYS A 13 -9.25 14.37 -8.91
N LEU A 14 -8.52 13.68 -9.78
CA LEU A 14 -7.05 13.71 -9.78
C LEU A 14 -6.44 15.10 -10.00
N GLY A 15 -7.00 15.90 -10.91
CA GLY A 15 -6.52 17.27 -11.14
C GLY A 15 -6.71 18.18 -9.92
N ASP A 16 -7.84 18.03 -9.21
CA ASP A 16 -8.07 18.73 -7.94
C ASP A 16 -7.13 18.22 -6.84
N ALA A 17 -6.87 16.91 -6.78
CA ALA A 17 -5.91 16.33 -5.86
C ALA A 17 -4.48 16.82 -6.11
N LEU A 18 -4.05 16.92 -7.38
CA LEU A 18 -2.74 17.49 -7.76
C LEU A 18 -2.58 18.93 -7.28
N ARG A 19 -3.61 19.75 -7.47
CA ARG A 19 -3.62 21.14 -6.99
C ARG A 19 -3.52 21.22 -5.47
N ASN A 20 -4.27 20.38 -4.76
CA ASN A 20 -4.29 20.35 -3.29
C ASN A 20 -3.01 19.77 -2.69
N ALA A 21 -2.33 18.87 -3.40
CA ALA A 21 -1.09 18.26 -2.94
C ALA A 21 0.09 19.26 -2.90
N GLN A 22 0.06 20.30 -3.74
CA GLN A 22 1.08 21.35 -3.80
C GLN A 22 2.52 20.80 -3.98
N ILE A 23 2.65 19.71 -4.75
CA ILE A 23 3.94 19.06 -5.03
C ILE A 23 4.56 19.60 -6.33
N LEU A 24 3.73 19.78 -7.35
CA LEU A 24 4.15 20.17 -8.70
C LEU A 24 3.97 21.67 -8.91
N ASP A 25 4.70 22.23 -9.89
CA ASP A 25 4.56 23.62 -10.29
C ASP A 25 3.09 23.99 -10.60
N TYR A 26 2.70 25.18 -10.15
CA TYR A 26 1.32 25.64 -10.24
C TYR A 26 0.83 25.72 -11.69
N ASP A 27 1.62 26.28 -12.60
CA ASP A 27 1.18 26.50 -13.97
C ASP A 27 1.06 25.17 -14.71
N MET A 28 1.96 24.23 -14.46
CA MET A 28 1.85 22.87 -14.97
C MET A 28 0.56 22.18 -14.49
N VAL A 29 0.23 22.26 -13.20
CA VAL A 29 -1.01 21.70 -12.66
C VAL A 29 -2.23 22.39 -13.27
N ARG A 30 -2.21 23.71 -13.41
CA ARG A 30 -3.29 24.49 -14.03
C ARG A 30 -3.59 24.01 -15.45
N GLN A 31 -2.55 23.74 -16.24
CA GLN A 31 -2.68 23.27 -17.62
C GLN A 31 -3.24 21.83 -17.71
N LEU A 32 -2.82 20.93 -16.81
CA LEU A 32 -3.20 19.51 -16.87
C LEU A 32 -4.47 19.15 -16.09
N LYS A 33 -4.96 20.05 -15.21
CA LYS A 33 -6.05 19.77 -14.26
C LYS A 33 -7.28 19.15 -14.90
N ASP A 34 -7.76 19.74 -15.99
CA ASP A 34 -9.01 19.30 -16.63
C ASP A 34 -8.85 17.96 -17.35
N GLU A 35 -7.68 17.68 -17.91
CA GLU A 35 -7.35 16.37 -18.47
C GLU A 35 -7.28 15.31 -17.38
N MET A 36 -6.56 15.59 -16.28
CA MET A 36 -6.45 14.68 -15.14
C MET A 36 -7.79 14.40 -14.48
N ASN A 37 -8.70 15.38 -14.46
CA ASN A 37 -10.06 15.22 -13.94
C ASN A 37 -10.97 14.31 -14.79
N ARG A 38 -10.56 13.93 -16.01
CA ARG A 38 -11.27 12.95 -16.85
C ARG A 38 -10.92 11.51 -16.50
N VAL A 39 -9.80 11.29 -15.80
CA VAL A 39 -9.39 9.96 -15.36
C VAL A 39 -10.37 9.47 -14.29
N LYS A 40 -11.03 8.34 -14.55
CA LYS A 40 -11.93 7.71 -13.59
C LYS A 40 -11.14 6.85 -12.64
N VAL A 41 -11.29 7.11 -11.34
CA VAL A 41 -10.67 6.34 -10.26
C VAL A 41 -11.73 5.44 -9.61
N PHE A 42 -11.41 4.18 -9.42
CA PHE A 42 -12.29 3.21 -8.78
C PHE A 42 -12.50 3.55 -7.30
N ARG A 43 -13.60 3.07 -6.73
CA ARG A 43 -13.92 3.24 -5.31
C ARG A 43 -13.02 2.33 -4.49
N GLY A 44 -12.36 2.86 -3.46
CA GLY A 44 -11.44 2.07 -2.65
C GLY A 44 -12.13 1.11 -1.69
N TYR A 45 -11.61 -0.11 -1.53
CA TYR A 45 -11.89 -0.93 -0.35
C TYR A 45 -11.31 -0.26 0.90
N TYR A 46 -12.14 -0.16 1.96
CA TYR A 46 -11.87 0.66 3.13
C TYR A 46 -12.25 -0.06 4.40
N ASP A 47 -11.31 -0.13 5.33
CA ASP A 47 -11.54 -0.54 6.72
C ASP A 47 -11.00 0.56 7.65
N PRO A 48 -11.86 1.24 8.45
CA PRO A 48 -11.43 2.33 9.32
C PRO A 48 -10.42 1.90 10.39
N ARG A 49 -10.28 0.61 10.68
CA ARG A 49 -9.33 0.06 11.65
C ARG A 49 -7.89 0.09 11.14
N PHE A 50 -7.70 0.13 9.81
CA PHE A 50 -6.39 0.12 9.17
C PHE A 50 -5.90 1.49 8.70
N ILE A 51 -6.56 2.58 9.10
CA ILE A 51 -6.15 3.93 8.72
C ILE A 51 -6.36 4.91 9.89
N GLY A 52 -5.61 6.01 9.90
CA GLY A 52 -5.76 7.03 10.94
C GLY A 52 -7.14 7.68 10.94
N SER A 53 -7.65 8.00 12.14
CA SER A 53 -8.96 8.62 12.31
C SER A 53 -9.09 9.96 11.59
N SER A 54 -7.98 10.65 11.33
CA SER A 54 -7.95 11.86 10.50
C SER A 54 -8.46 11.67 9.08
N GLN A 55 -8.48 10.44 8.56
CA GLN A 55 -8.88 10.12 7.19
C GLN A 55 -10.37 9.78 7.08
N HIS A 56 -11.02 9.37 8.18
CA HIS A 56 -12.37 8.79 8.20
C HIS A 56 -13.42 9.70 7.57
N ALA A 57 -13.41 10.99 7.92
CA ALA A 57 -14.38 11.96 7.41
C ALA A 57 -14.29 12.17 5.88
N THR A 58 -13.11 11.93 5.29
CA THR A 58 -12.88 12.11 3.84
C THR A 58 -13.05 10.83 3.03
N ALA A 59 -13.16 9.67 3.69
CA ALA A 59 -13.27 8.35 3.08
C ALA A 59 -14.70 8.06 2.59
N THR A 60 -15.16 8.79 1.57
CA THR A 60 -16.53 8.71 1.04
C THR A 60 -16.65 8.09 -0.35
N HIS A 61 -15.54 7.91 -1.07
CA HIS A 61 -15.45 7.20 -2.35
C HIS A 61 -15.03 5.74 -2.16
N ILE A 62 -15.71 5.05 -1.24
CA ILE A 62 -15.35 3.69 -0.80
C ILE A 62 -16.32 2.65 -1.38
N LEU A 63 -15.92 1.39 -1.55
CA LEU A 63 -16.86 0.31 -1.86
C LEU A 63 -17.97 0.26 -0.80
N SER A 64 -19.22 0.13 -1.23
CA SER A 64 -20.34 0.04 -0.29
C SER A 64 -20.40 -1.35 0.36
N LYS A 65 -21.13 -1.45 1.48
CA LYS A 65 -21.41 -2.74 2.14
C LYS A 65 -22.11 -3.76 1.22
N LYS A 66 -22.76 -3.32 0.14
CA LYS A 66 -23.38 -4.23 -0.84
C LYS A 66 -22.36 -4.75 -1.85
N GLU A 67 -21.36 -3.93 -2.22
CA GLU A 67 -20.30 -4.30 -3.15
C GLU A 67 -19.20 -5.13 -2.47
N ALA A 68 -18.93 -4.87 -1.19
CA ALA A 68 -17.90 -5.55 -0.43
C ALA A 68 -18.38 -5.83 1.02
N PRO A 69 -19.38 -6.71 1.22
CA PRO A 69 -19.87 -7.07 2.55
C PRO A 69 -18.83 -7.81 3.41
N ASN A 70 -17.85 -8.46 2.78
CA ASN A 70 -16.78 -9.22 3.42
C ASN A 70 -15.50 -9.20 2.55
N CYS A 71 -14.41 -9.80 3.04
CA CYS A 71 -13.12 -9.85 2.36
C CYS A 71 -13.18 -10.59 1.02
N SER A 72 -13.91 -11.71 0.91
CA SER A 72 -14.08 -12.46 -0.34
C SER A 72 -14.78 -11.64 -1.43
N GLU A 73 -15.86 -10.92 -1.10
CA GLU A 73 -16.55 -10.06 -2.06
C GLU A 73 -15.74 -8.80 -2.42
N ALA A 74 -14.99 -8.25 -1.47
CA ALA A 74 -14.01 -7.18 -1.74
C ALA A 74 -12.94 -7.66 -2.74
N LEU A 75 -12.40 -8.86 -2.54
CA LEU A 75 -11.43 -9.50 -3.44
C LEU A 75 -12.00 -9.64 -4.84
N LYS A 76 -13.22 -10.20 -4.98
CA LYS A 76 -13.90 -10.37 -6.28
C LYS A 76 -14.10 -9.04 -7.00
N THR A 77 -14.49 -8.00 -6.27
CA THR A 77 -14.70 -6.65 -6.81
C THR A 77 -13.39 -6.04 -7.33
N ILE A 78 -12.32 -6.06 -6.53
CA ILE A 78 -11.01 -5.52 -6.93
C ILE A 78 -10.46 -6.29 -8.14
N ARG A 79 -10.62 -7.62 -8.17
CA ARG A 79 -10.26 -8.45 -9.32
C ARG A 79 -11.05 -8.07 -10.58
N ALA A 80 -12.34 -7.77 -10.45
CA ALA A 80 -13.16 -7.27 -11.56
C ALA A 80 -12.68 -5.89 -12.05
N ASP A 81 -12.33 -4.99 -11.15
CA ASP A 81 -11.76 -3.67 -11.50
C ASP A 81 -10.45 -3.80 -12.27
N ILE A 82 -9.55 -4.70 -11.86
CA ILE A 82 -8.28 -4.97 -12.58
C ILE A 82 -8.58 -5.45 -14.01
N ARG A 83 -9.47 -6.42 -14.18
CA ARG A 83 -9.86 -6.96 -15.49
C ARG A 83 -10.47 -5.87 -16.37
N TYR A 84 -11.38 -5.06 -15.80
CA TYR A 84 -12.01 -3.95 -16.51
C TYR A 84 -10.98 -2.88 -16.91
N PHE A 85 -10.03 -2.53 -16.03
CA PHE A 85 -8.95 -1.61 -16.34
C PHE A 85 -8.10 -2.10 -17.51
N LYS A 86 -7.67 -3.37 -17.48
CA LYS A 86 -6.88 -3.97 -18.57
C LYS A 86 -7.64 -3.93 -19.90
N TRP A 87 -8.90 -4.38 -19.89
CA TRP A 87 -9.77 -4.40 -21.07
C TRP A 87 -9.99 -3.00 -21.65
N ARG A 88 -10.42 -2.04 -20.82
CA ARG A 88 -10.76 -0.68 -21.25
C ARG A 88 -9.57 0.05 -21.87
N ASN A 89 -8.36 -0.23 -21.40
CA ASN A 89 -7.14 0.44 -21.86
C ASN A 89 -6.32 -0.41 -22.86
N GLY A 90 -6.82 -1.57 -23.30
CA GLY A 90 -6.12 -2.44 -24.23
C GLY A 90 -4.77 -2.95 -23.70
N VAL A 91 -4.65 -3.18 -22.40
CA VAL A 91 -3.39 -3.61 -21.77
C VAL A 91 -3.15 -5.08 -22.06
N VAL A 92 -2.15 -5.35 -22.91
CA VAL A 92 -1.66 -6.70 -23.25
C VAL A 92 -0.33 -7.05 -22.54
N GLY A 93 0.32 -6.06 -21.92
CA GLY A 93 1.61 -6.21 -21.27
C GLY A 93 1.52 -6.47 -19.76
N HIS A 94 2.70 -6.56 -19.14
CA HIS A 94 2.81 -6.71 -17.70
C HIS A 94 2.08 -5.58 -16.96
N THR A 95 1.29 -5.94 -15.95
CA THR A 95 0.54 -5.00 -15.12
C THR A 95 1.04 -5.08 -13.69
N THR A 96 1.23 -3.93 -13.06
CA THR A 96 1.71 -3.84 -11.68
C THR A 96 0.73 -3.02 -10.86
N VAL A 97 0.27 -3.59 -9.74
CA VAL A 97 -0.50 -2.88 -8.72
C VAL A 97 0.46 -2.36 -7.67
N ILE A 98 0.42 -1.06 -7.40
CA ILE A 98 1.33 -0.42 -6.44
C ILE A 98 0.50 0.15 -5.29
N TRP A 99 0.74 -0.33 -4.07
CA TRP A 99 0.20 0.30 -2.88
C TRP A 99 0.96 1.60 -2.60
N SER A 100 0.34 2.72 -2.91
CA SER A 100 0.81 4.07 -2.55
C SER A 100 -0.23 4.84 -1.73
N ALA A 101 -1.07 4.11 -0.98
CA ALA A 101 -2.05 4.68 -0.06
C ALA A 101 -1.42 4.94 1.32
N SER A 102 -2.25 5.42 2.25
CA SER A 102 -1.84 5.64 3.64
C SER A 102 -1.21 4.38 4.25
N VAL A 103 -0.19 4.57 5.08
CA VAL A 103 0.41 3.47 5.86
C VAL A 103 -0.63 2.89 6.79
N GLU A 104 -0.79 1.57 6.74
CA GLU A 104 -1.68 0.82 7.62
C GLU A 104 -0.95 0.40 8.90
N PRO A 105 -1.67 0.12 10.00
CA PRO A 105 -1.21 -0.79 11.04
C PRO A 105 -0.79 -2.14 10.45
N ASN A 106 0.12 -2.82 11.14
CA ASN A 106 0.40 -4.22 10.82
C ASN A 106 -0.83 -5.10 11.09
N CYS A 107 -1.06 -6.08 10.24
CA CYS A 107 -2.07 -7.11 10.44
C CYS A 107 -1.55 -8.12 11.48
N GLU A 108 -2.32 -8.32 12.55
CA GLU A 108 -1.94 -9.23 13.65
C GLU A 108 -1.91 -10.69 13.18
N LEU A 109 -2.80 -11.09 12.27
CA LEU A 109 -2.84 -12.46 11.72
C LEU A 109 -1.53 -12.86 11.01
N VAL A 110 -0.82 -11.88 10.43
CA VAL A 110 0.51 -12.11 9.85
C VAL A 110 1.54 -12.35 10.94
N TYR A 111 1.50 -11.61 12.05
CA TYR A 111 2.42 -11.83 13.19
C TYR A 111 2.17 -13.14 13.92
N GLU A 112 0.91 -13.56 13.98
CA GLU A 112 0.50 -14.84 14.57
C GLU A 112 0.85 -16.05 13.69
N GLY A 113 1.44 -15.85 12.51
CA GLY A 113 1.79 -16.94 11.59
C GLY A 113 0.56 -17.67 11.02
N LYS A 114 -0.59 -17.00 10.95
CA LYS A 114 -1.85 -17.58 10.43
C LYS A 114 -1.99 -17.47 8.92
N LEU A 115 -1.05 -16.80 8.24
CA LEU A 115 -1.11 -16.49 6.82
C LEU A 115 0.21 -16.88 6.11
N GLU A 116 0.76 -18.05 6.47
CA GLU A 116 2.07 -18.52 6.02
C GLU A 116 2.02 -19.25 4.69
N THR A 117 0.92 -19.92 4.36
CA THR A 117 0.75 -20.58 3.05
C THR A 117 -0.29 -19.90 2.18
N ALA A 118 -0.20 -20.12 0.86
CA ALA A 118 -1.19 -19.61 -0.10
C ALA A 118 -2.60 -20.08 0.24
N LYS A 119 -2.71 -21.32 0.74
CA LYS A 119 -3.98 -21.88 1.21
C LYS A 119 -4.49 -21.15 2.44
N ASP A 120 -3.66 -20.94 3.47
CA ASP A 120 -4.09 -20.24 4.69
C ASP A 120 -4.59 -18.83 4.39
N LEU A 121 -3.91 -18.12 3.49
CA LEU A 121 -4.31 -16.79 3.04
C LEU A 121 -5.69 -16.80 2.35
N LEU A 122 -5.89 -17.72 1.39
CA LEU A 122 -7.16 -17.80 0.65
C LEU A 122 -8.30 -18.27 1.54
N ASP A 123 -8.06 -19.25 2.41
CA ASP A 123 -9.05 -19.75 3.37
C ASP A 123 -9.44 -18.63 4.37
N ALA A 124 -8.48 -17.85 4.88
CA ALA A 124 -8.76 -16.72 5.78
C ALA A 124 -9.60 -15.62 5.11
N ILE A 125 -9.47 -15.41 3.80
CA ILE A 125 -10.28 -14.44 3.05
C ILE A 125 -11.73 -14.91 2.91
N GLU A 126 -11.96 -16.22 2.78
CA GLU A 126 -13.29 -16.82 2.65
C GLU A 126 -14.01 -16.96 4.00
N MET A 127 -13.28 -17.17 5.10
CA MET A 127 -13.82 -17.26 6.45
C MET A 127 -14.54 -15.97 6.91
N SER A 128 -15.40 -16.09 7.92
CA SER A 128 -15.88 -14.92 8.67
C SER A 128 -14.76 -14.29 9.50
N GLU A 129 -14.96 -13.07 10.01
CA GLU A 129 -13.95 -12.40 10.83
C GLU A 129 -13.73 -13.11 12.16
N GLU A 130 -14.83 -13.61 12.72
CA GLU A 130 -14.87 -14.37 13.95
C GLU A 130 -14.09 -15.68 13.82
N GLU A 131 -14.28 -16.43 12.73
CA GLU A 131 -13.59 -17.72 12.50
C GLU A 131 -12.09 -17.57 12.30
N ARG A 132 -11.63 -16.57 11.53
CA ARG A 132 -10.19 -16.33 11.34
C ARG A 132 -9.52 -15.68 12.56
N GLY A 133 -10.32 -15.07 13.44
CA GLY A 133 -9.85 -14.44 14.69
C GLY A 133 -9.36 -13.00 14.53
N GLY A 134 -9.82 -12.26 13.52
CA GLY A 134 -9.47 -10.85 13.35
C GLY A 134 -9.62 -10.33 11.92
N PRO A 135 -9.42 -9.02 11.69
CA PRO A 135 -9.61 -8.43 10.37
C PRO A 135 -8.37 -8.59 9.48
N LEU A 136 -8.60 -8.68 8.17
CA LEU A 136 -7.54 -8.63 7.16
C LEU A 136 -7.33 -7.19 6.69
N SER A 137 -6.09 -6.80 6.45
CA SER A 137 -5.79 -5.45 5.99
C SER A 137 -6.25 -5.24 4.54
N PRO A 138 -6.76 -4.04 4.18
CA PRO A 138 -7.07 -3.72 2.80
C PRO A 138 -5.89 -3.98 1.86
N SER A 139 -4.66 -3.60 2.24
CA SER A 139 -3.47 -3.87 1.40
C SER A 139 -3.28 -5.34 1.04
N LEU A 140 -3.59 -6.27 1.95
CA LEU A 140 -3.50 -7.71 1.71
C LEU A 140 -4.55 -8.19 0.71
N ILE A 141 -5.77 -7.62 0.74
CA ILE A 141 -6.82 -7.92 -0.23
C ILE A 141 -6.44 -7.42 -1.62
N TYR A 142 -5.91 -6.19 -1.75
CA TYR A 142 -5.40 -5.68 -3.04
C TYR A 142 -4.23 -6.50 -3.57
N ALA A 143 -3.28 -6.89 -2.70
CA ALA A 143 -2.14 -7.70 -3.10
C ALA A 143 -2.57 -9.07 -3.62
N THR A 144 -3.48 -9.73 -2.90
CA THR A 144 -4.05 -11.02 -3.30
C THR A 144 -4.81 -10.88 -4.62
N ALA A 145 -5.61 -9.82 -4.78
CA ALA A 145 -6.33 -9.54 -6.03
C ALA A 145 -5.37 -9.36 -7.22
N ALA A 146 -4.28 -8.62 -7.02
CA ALA A 146 -3.28 -8.37 -8.05
C ALA A 146 -2.66 -9.69 -8.54
N ILE A 147 -2.19 -10.53 -7.61
CA ILE A 147 -1.53 -11.81 -7.93
C ILE A 147 -2.49 -12.75 -8.64
N LEU A 148 -3.73 -12.89 -8.15
CA LEU A 148 -4.75 -13.74 -8.77
C LEU A 148 -5.16 -13.29 -10.18
N GLU A 149 -4.91 -12.02 -10.54
CA GLU A 149 -5.12 -11.48 -11.88
C GLU A 149 -3.83 -11.41 -12.71
N GLY A 150 -2.79 -12.13 -12.31
CA GLY A 150 -1.50 -12.18 -12.99
C GLY A 150 -0.76 -10.85 -13.01
N CYS A 151 -1.01 -9.98 -12.03
CA CYS A 151 -0.33 -8.69 -11.88
C CYS A 151 0.74 -8.79 -10.80
N SER A 152 1.88 -8.13 -11.00
CA SER A 152 2.82 -7.91 -9.91
C SER A 152 2.22 -6.97 -8.88
N PHE A 153 2.69 -7.10 -7.63
CA PHE A 153 2.31 -6.21 -6.54
C PHE A 153 3.55 -5.53 -5.94
N VAL A 154 3.46 -4.24 -5.69
CA VAL A 154 4.51 -3.47 -5.00
C VAL A 154 3.92 -2.80 -3.77
N ASN A 155 4.43 -3.13 -2.59
CA ASN A 155 4.06 -2.43 -1.36
C ASN A 155 4.96 -1.22 -1.12
N GLY A 156 4.42 -0.02 -1.39
CA GLY A 156 5.07 1.25 -1.04
C GLY A 156 4.80 1.74 0.38
N GLY A 157 3.89 1.08 1.11
CA GLY A 157 3.62 1.34 2.53
C GLY A 157 4.58 0.55 3.44
N SER A 158 4.52 0.75 4.75
CA SER A 158 5.42 0.11 5.72
C SER A 158 4.83 -1.10 6.44
N GLN A 159 3.52 -1.33 6.27
CA GLN A 159 2.80 -2.43 6.89
C GLN A 159 3.27 -3.80 6.34
N ASN A 160 3.01 -4.85 7.11
CA ASN A 160 3.39 -6.24 6.84
C ASN A 160 2.47 -6.95 5.82
N THR A 161 2.12 -6.31 4.70
CA THR A 161 1.34 -6.92 3.62
C THR A 161 2.03 -8.15 3.02
N MET A 162 3.36 -8.16 3.01
CA MET A 162 4.19 -9.23 2.48
C MET A 162 4.29 -10.38 3.49
N CYS A 163 3.29 -11.27 3.53
CA CYS A 163 3.28 -12.49 4.35
C CYS A 163 3.64 -13.74 3.54
N GLY A 164 3.96 -14.84 4.23
CA GLY A 164 4.37 -16.10 3.58
C GLY A 164 3.36 -16.61 2.54
N GLY A 165 2.06 -16.51 2.86
CA GLY A 165 1.00 -16.96 1.95
C GLY A 165 0.88 -16.12 0.68
N LEU A 166 1.18 -14.82 0.77
CA LEU A 166 1.23 -13.94 -0.39
C LEU A 166 2.44 -14.28 -1.28
N GLU A 167 3.59 -14.54 -0.67
CA GLU A 167 4.79 -14.97 -1.41
C GLU A 167 4.60 -16.31 -2.10
N GLU A 168 4.03 -17.30 -1.42
CA GLU A 168 3.74 -18.60 -2.00
C GLU A 168 2.74 -18.47 -3.16
N LEU A 169 1.67 -17.69 -2.97
CA LEU A 169 0.68 -17.44 -4.01
C LEU A 169 1.33 -16.77 -5.24
N ALA A 170 2.26 -15.84 -5.05
CA ALA A 170 3.00 -15.22 -6.14
C ALA A 170 3.89 -16.21 -6.90
N ARG A 171 4.59 -17.12 -6.20
CA ARG A 171 5.44 -18.15 -6.82
C ARG A 171 4.64 -19.13 -7.70
N GLN A 172 3.35 -19.30 -7.43
CA GLN A 172 2.45 -20.13 -8.24
C GLN A 172 2.05 -19.46 -9.58
N GLN A 173 2.34 -18.17 -9.77
CA GLN A 173 1.98 -17.40 -10.96
C GLN A 173 3.22 -17.06 -11.79
N MET A 174 3.23 -17.47 -13.07
CA MET A 174 4.35 -17.19 -13.96
C MET A 174 4.44 -15.69 -14.28
N GLY A 175 5.61 -15.08 -14.06
CA GLY A 175 5.87 -13.68 -14.40
C GLY A 175 5.23 -12.66 -13.46
N VAL A 176 4.81 -13.09 -12.27
CA VAL A 176 4.30 -12.22 -11.19
C VAL A 176 5.38 -12.03 -10.13
N TYR A 177 5.57 -10.79 -9.69
CA TYR A 177 6.51 -10.42 -8.64
C TYR A 177 5.78 -9.73 -7.51
N CYS A 178 6.25 -9.95 -6.28
CA CYS A 178 5.87 -9.15 -5.13
C CYS A 178 7.11 -8.44 -4.58
N LEU A 179 7.03 -7.12 -4.45
CA LEU A 179 8.14 -6.28 -4.03
C LEU A 179 7.71 -5.39 -2.86
N GLY A 180 8.61 -5.17 -1.91
CA GLY A 180 8.33 -4.37 -0.72
C GLY A 180 9.42 -4.53 0.33
N THR A 181 9.36 -3.83 1.45
CA THR A 181 8.30 -2.88 1.87
C THR A 181 8.87 -1.46 2.04
N ASP A 182 8.00 -0.45 2.00
CA ASP A 182 8.26 0.98 2.13
C ASP A 182 9.14 1.62 1.04
N PHE A 183 8.72 2.76 0.50
CA PHE A 183 9.56 3.53 -0.41
C PHE A 183 10.79 4.09 0.31
N LYS A 184 11.98 3.60 -0.10
CA LYS A 184 13.26 4.14 0.38
C LYS A 184 13.60 5.47 -0.31
N ALA A 185 13.04 6.55 0.22
CA ALA A 185 13.27 7.91 -0.25
C ALA A 185 14.09 8.77 0.73
N GLY A 186 14.68 9.86 0.21
CA GLY A 186 15.29 10.95 0.98
C GLY A 186 16.22 10.50 2.12
N GLN A 187 15.77 10.68 3.36
CA GLN A 187 16.55 10.43 4.58
C GLN A 187 17.02 8.98 4.71
N THR A 188 16.14 7.98 4.51
CA THR A 188 16.54 6.57 4.66
C THR A 188 17.55 6.16 3.59
N LYS A 189 17.38 6.66 2.35
CA LYS A 189 18.34 6.43 1.26
C LYS A 189 19.72 6.97 1.61
N PHE A 190 19.80 8.22 2.05
CA PHE A 190 21.04 8.84 2.52
C PHE A 190 21.65 8.09 3.70
N LYS A 191 20.85 7.86 4.75
CA LYS A 191 21.32 7.26 6.01
C LYS A 191 21.96 5.88 5.77
N THR A 192 21.35 5.03 4.94
CA THR A 192 21.94 3.72 4.67
C THR A 192 23.28 3.81 3.95
N ALA A 193 23.43 4.74 3.00
CA ALA A 193 24.70 4.92 2.30
C ALA A 193 25.77 5.54 3.22
N ALA A 194 25.38 6.52 4.04
CA ALA A 194 26.28 7.20 4.97
C ALA A 194 26.81 6.23 6.05
N VAL A 195 25.95 5.40 6.63
CA VAL A 195 26.36 4.43 7.65
C VAL A 195 27.25 3.36 7.06
N GLU A 196 26.92 2.84 5.89
CA GLU A 196 27.77 1.88 5.17
C GLU A 196 29.17 2.47 4.95
N TYR A 197 29.24 3.67 4.38
CA TYR A 197 30.51 4.37 4.13
C TYR A 197 31.35 4.58 5.40
N ILE A 198 30.73 5.03 6.50
CA ILE A 198 31.43 5.24 7.78
C ILE A 198 32.03 3.92 8.28
N ARG A 199 31.30 2.80 8.16
CA ARG A 199 31.78 1.49 8.57
C ARG A 199 32.89 0.96 7.68
N THR A 200 32.83 1.19 6.36
CA THR A 200 33.92 0.82 5.43
C THR A 200 35.24 1.51 5.78
N MET A 201 35.19 2.69 6.42
CA MET A 201 36.38 3.39 6.94
C MET A 201 36.90 2.83 8.27
N GLY A 202 36.32 1.74 8.80
CA GLY A 202 36.69 1.15 10.08
C GLY A 202 36.14 1.91 11.30
N LEU A 203 35.18 2.81 11.11
CA LEU A 203 34.54 3.55 12.20
C LEU A 203 33.24 2.86 12.62
N THR A 204 32.94 2.91 13.93
CA THR A 204 31.72 2.31 14.49
C THR A 204 30.76 3.39 14.95
N PRO A 205 29.68 3.69 14.18
CA PRO A 205 28.63 4.61 14.62
C PRO A 205 28.03 4.14 15.95
N LYS A 206 28.06 5.00 16.97
CA LYS A 206 27.49 4.69 18.30
C LYS A 206 26.07 5.19 18.48
N VAL A 207 25.71 6.29 17.80
CA VAL A 207 24.39 6.92 17.90
C VAL A 207 23.96 7.40 16.52
N ILE A 208 22.73 7.08 16.13
CA ILE A 208 22.08 7.61 14.93
C ILE A 208 20.71 8.16 15.33
N ALA A 209 20.65 9.46 15.61
CA ALA A 209 19.40 10.14 15.88
C ALA A 209 18.77 10.64 14.57
N SER A 210 17.46 10.49 14.39
CA SER A 210 16.76 10.97 13.19
C SER A 210 15.34 11.42 13.50
N SER A 211 15.06 12.68 13.21
CA SER A 211 13.72 13.26 13.26
C SER A 211 13.19 13.52 11.86
N ASN A 212 11.86 13.56 11.72
CA ASN A 212 11.17 13.94 10.49
C ASN A 212 9.92 14.75 10.85
N HIS A 213 9.68 15.83 10.11
CA HIS A 213 8.48 16.65 10.21
C HIS A 213 7.98 16.90 8.78
N LEU A 214 6.70 16.63 8.53
CA LEU A 214 6.08 16.81 7.21
C LEU A 214 4.66 17.38 7.43
N GLY A 215 4.23 18.28 6.55
CA GLY A 215 2.92 18.94 6.63
C GLY A 215 1.83 18.35 5.73
N ASN A 216 2.08 17.19 5.12
CA ASN A 216 1.18 16.58 4.15
C ASN A 216 0.29 15.49 4.78
N ASN A 217 -0.56 14.87 3.94
CA ASN A 217 -1.51 13.86 4.41
C ASN A 217 -0.86 12.58 4.96
N ASP A 218 0.37 12.25 4.54
CA ASP A 218 1.11 11.10 5.06
C ASP A 218 1.36 11.27 6.57
N MET A 219 1.93 12.39 6.98
CA MET A 219 2.14 12.68 8.41
C MET A 219 0.82 12.88 9.15
N ARG A 220 -0.20 13.47 8.51
CA ARG A 220 -1.54 13.60 9.11
C ARG A 220 -2.15 12.23 9.45
N ASN A 221 -2.00 11.24 8.57
CA ASN A 221 -2.41 9.87 8.85
C ASN A 221 -1.64 9.30 10.05
N LEU A 222 -0.30 9.34 10.00
CA LEU A 222 0.57 8.79 11.06
C LEU A 222 0.36 9.45 12.43
N ALA A 223 -0.02 10.74 12.47
CA ALA A 223 -0.31 11.45 13.70
C ALA A 223 -1.56 10.93 14.43
N THR A 224 -2.47 10.24 13.72
CA THR A 224 -3.74 9.73 14.25
C THR A 224 -3.85 8.20 14.18
N ALA A 225 -2.75 7.52 13.86
CA ALA A 225 -2.68 6.07 13.69
C ALA A 225 -1.44 5.52 14.39
N ASP A 226 -1.51 5.39 15.72
CA ASP A 226 -0.33 5.03 16.52
C ASP A 226 0.30 3.69 16.08
N LYS A 227 -0.53 2.67 15.84
CA LYS A 227 -0.07 1.37 15.30
C LYS A 227 0.56 1.50 13.90
N ALA A 228 0.04 2.37 13.02
CA ALA A 228 0.65 2.60 11.71
C ALA A 228 1.99 3.34 11.81
N ARG A 229 2.12 4.26 12.78
CA ARG A 229 3.40 4.90 13.12
C ARG A 229 4.42 3.87 13.58
N HIS A 230 4.02 2.89 14.40
CA HIS A 230 4.89 1.78 14.77
C HIS A 230 5.34 0.95 13.56
N ALA A 231 4.45 0.67 12.61
CA ALA A 231 4.84 0.01 11.35
C ALA A 231 5.88 0.83 10.56
N LYS A 232 5.73 2.16 10.49
CA LYS A 232 6.70 3.07 9.84
C LYS A 232 8.04 3.13 10.57
N LEU A 233 8.05 3.10 11.90
CA LEU A 233 9.28 3.16 12.70
C LEU A 233 10.08 1.86 12.59
N ARG A 234 9.42 0.70 12.62
CA ARG A 234 10.03 -0.62 12.42
C ARG A 234 10.91 -0.63 11.18
N VAL A 235 10.35 -0.32 10.01
CA VAL A 235 11.10 -0.35 8.74
C VAL A 235 12.21 0.69 8.64
N LYS A 236 12.16 1.77 9.45
CA LYS A 236 13.22 2.80 9.51
C LYS A 236 14.34 2.47 10.49
N HIS A 237 14.09 1.61 11.46
CA HIS A 237 15.07 1.15 12.45
C HIS A 237 15.76 -0.14 11.96
N ASP A 238 14.99 -1.07 11.41
CA ASP A 238 15.46 -2.39 10.98
C ASP A 238 16.45 -2.34 9.80
N ILE A 239 16.64 -1.18 9.17
CA ILE A 239 17.63 -0.99 8.10
C ILE A 239 19.07 -1.32 8.52
N PHE A 240 19.34 -1.39 9.82
CA PHE A 240 20.62 -1.74 10.41
C PHE A 240 20.65 -3.16 11.00
N ALA A 241 19.54 -3.91 10.96
CA ALA A 241 19.47 -5.24 11.59
C ALA A 241 20.48 -6.23 10.98
N ALA A 242 20.79 -6.11 9.69
CA ALA A 242 21.81 -6.95 9.04
C ALA A 242 23.24 -6.69 9.54
N TRP A 243 23.42 -5.69 10.41
CA TRP A 243 24.70 -5.18 10.89
C TRP A 243 24.89 -5.29 12.40
N GLU A 244 23.85 -5.72 13.11
CA GLU A 244 23.88 -6.15 14.51
C GLU A 244 24.42 -7.58 14.63
#